data_AF-A0A7J9JQY5-F1
#
_entry.id   AF-A0A7J9JQY5-F1
#
_cell.length_a   1.000
_cell.length_b   1.000
_cell.length_c   1.000
_cell.angle_alpha   90.00
_cell.angle_beta   90.00
_cell.angle_gamma   90.00
#
_symmetry.space_group_name_H-M   'P 1'
#
loop_
_entity.id
_entity.type
_entity.pdbx_description
1 polymer ?
#
loop_
_entity_poly.entity_id
_entity_poly.type
_entity_poly.pdbx_seq_one_letter_code
_entity_poly.pdbx_strand_id
1 'polypeptide(L)'
;IWLVVLVIYSAWICPFEFAFLTDKNDALFIFDNIVNGFFAADIILTFFVAYLDGQSYLLVDDPKKIAIRYISTWLAFDVCSTAPFQSLNLMFTDHGSELGLRLLNMLRLWRLRRVSSLFARLEKDIRFNYFWTRCTKLISVTMFAVHCAGCFNYLIADRYPDPSRTWIGAVYPNFKQHSLWDRYVTSIYWSITTLTTTGYGDLHAENPREMLFYIFYMFFNLGLTAYLIGNMTNLVVHWTSRTRNFRDTVRAASEFVTRNQLSPRIQDQIMSHICLRFKTEGLKQQETLNSLPKAIRSSIAQHLFLHILQKAYLFQGVSDDFLFQLVINNTSHVIYLSI
;
A
#
# COMPACT_ATOMS: atom_id res chain seq x y z
N ILE A 1 7.91 -8.88 10.65
CA ILE A 1 7.64 -7.48 11.07
C ILE A 1 8.94 -6.76 11.42
N TRP A 2 9.80 -7.31 12.28
CA TRP A 2 11.11 -6.72 12.62
C TRP A 2 11.99 -6.35 11.42
N LEU A 3 12.14 -7.25 10.44
CA LEU A 3 12.89 -6.96 9.21
C LEU A 3 12.32 -5.79 8.41
N VAL A 4 11.00 -5.58 8.44
CA VAL A 4 10.37 -4.46 7.72
C VAL A 4 10.78 -3.12 8.32
N VAL A 5 10.87 -3.05 9.66
CA VAL A 5 11.37 -1.85 10.35
C VAL A 5 12.80 -1.55 9.94
N LEU A 6 13.66 -2.59 9.88
CA LEU A 6 15.05 -2.44 9.41
C LEU A 6 15.13 -2.00 7.94
N VAL A 7 14.21 -2.45 7.08
CA VAL A 7 14.13 -1.99 5.69
C VAL A 7 13.73 -0.52 5.61
N ILE A 8 12.74 -0.08 6.39
CA ILE A 8 12.30 1.33 6.42
C ILE A 8 13.45 2.22 6.89
N TYR A 9 14.14 1.83 7.96
CA TYR A 9 15.35 2.51 8.43
C TYR A 9 16.40 2.60 7.32
N SER A 10 16.75 1.46 6.70
CA SER A 10 17.78 1.41 5.67
C SER A 10 17.40 2.20 4.43
N ALA A 11 16.12 2.26 4.07
CA ALA A 11 15.64 3.03 2.93
C ALA A 11 15.71 4.53 3.18
N TRP A 12 15.46 4.97 4.42
CA TRP A 12 15.54 6.38 4.79
C TRP A 12 16.99 6.87 4.95
N ILE A 13 17.85 6.08 5.58
CA ILE A 13 19.24 6.48 5.81
C ILE A 13 20.06 6.45 4.52
N CYS A 14 19.76 5.56 3.57
CA CYS A 14 20.58 5.36 2.38
C CYS A 14 20.74 6.65 1.53
N PRO A 15 19.68 7.35 1.08
CA PRO A 15 19.82 8.62 0.35
C PRO A 15 20.39 9.74 1.22
N PHE A 16 20.02 9.78 2.50
CA PHE A 16 20.49 10.78 3.45
C PHE A 16 22.01 10.72 3.64
N GLU A 17 22.53 9.53 3.88
CA GLU A 17 23.96 9.27 4.01
C GLU A 17 24.71 9.62 2.72
N PHE A 18 24.15 9.23 1.57
CA PHE A 18 24.75 9.49 0.27
C PHE A 18 24.91 10.99 -0.03
N ALA A 19 23.97 11.81 0.42
CA ALA A 19 23.93 13.25 0.14
C ALA A 19 24.57 14.13 1.22
N PHE A 20 24.30 13.87 2.50
CA PHE A 20 24.65 14.79 3.60
C PHE A 20 25.87 14.37 4.41
N LEU A 21 26.21 13.08 4.44
CA LEU A 21 27.29 12.55 5.26
C LEU A 21 28.52 12.23 4.39
N THR A 22 29.55 13.07 4.50
CA THR A 22 30.86 12.79 3.87
C THR A 22 31.66 11.79 4.68
N ASP A 23 31.68 11.94 6.01
CA ASP A 23 32.32 11.02 6.95
C ASP A 23 31.27 10.35 7.84
N LYS A 24 31.35 9.02 7.96
CA LYS A 24 30.46 8.28 8.84
C LYS A 24 30.91 8.47 10.29
N ASN A 25 30.00 8.91 11.14
CA ASN A 25 30.16 8.76 12.57
C ASN A 25 30.28 7.25 12.91
N ASP A 26 31.25 6.88 13.73
CA ASP A 26 31.53 5.48 14.11
C ASP A 26 30.27 4.76 14.61
N ALA A 27 29.39 5.45 15.32
CA ALA A 27 28.13 4.90 15.81
C ALA A 27 27.16 4.49 14.67
N LEU A 28 27.01 5.31 13.63
CA LEU A 28 26.15 5.00 12.48
C LEU A 28 26.73 3.86 11.64
N PHE A 29 28.05 3.82 11.50
CA PHE A 29 28.75 2.74 10.81
C PHE A 29 28.55 1.39 11.51
N ILE A 30 28.70 1.34 12.84
CA ILE A 30 28.45 0.12 13.63
C ILE A 30 27.00 -0.32 13.47
N PHE A 31 26.04 0.60 13.59
CA PHE A 31 24.62 0.28 13.45
C PHE A 31 24.29 -0.26 12.06
N ASP A 32 24.80 0.36 10.98
CA ASP A 32 24.62 -0.13 9.62
C ASP A 32 25.16 -1.55 9.42
N ASN A 33 26.33 -1.87 10.01
CA ASN A 33 26.90 -3.21 9.94
C ASN A 33 26.04 -4.24 10.68
N ILE A 34 25.48 -3.88 11.85
CA ILE A 34 24.52 -4.73 12.58
C ILE A 34 23.29 -5.00 11.71
N VAL A 35 22.73 -3.96 11.09
CA VAL A 35 21.58 -4.10 10.18
C VAL A 35 21.90 -5.01 9.01
N ASN A 36 23.08 -4.87 8.38
CA ASN A 36 23.52 -5.76 7.31
C ASN A 36 23.69 -7.22 7.78
N GLY A 37 24.16 -7.44 9.02
CA GLY A 37 24.23 -8.76 9.64
C GLY A 37 22.87 -9.44 9.76
N PHE A 38 21.82 -8.71 10.17
CA PHE A 38 20.45 -9.24 10.19
C PHE A 38 19.95 -9.67 8.81
N PHE A 39 20.25 -8.91 7.75
CA PHE A 39 19.88 -9.29 6.39
C PHE A 39 20.68 -10.49 5.88
N ALA A 40 21.96 -10.61 6.25
CA ALA A 40 22.76 -11.78 5.92
C ALA A 40 22.21 -13.06 6.60
N ALA A 41 21.83 -12.96 7.88
CA ALA A 41 21.18 -14.06 8.60
C ALA A 41 19.84 -14.45 7.95
N ASP A 42 19.05 -13.48 7.51
CA ASP A 42 17.77 -13.74 6.85
C ASP A 42 17.91 -14.43 5.48
N ILE A 43 18.97 -14.14 4.72
CA ILE A 43 19.30 -14.88 3.48
C ILE A 43 19.49 -16.37 3.79
N ILE A 44 20.25 -16.68 4.85
CA ILE A 44 20.49 -18.07 5.29
C ILE A 44 19.17 -18.71 5.75
N LEU A 45 18.38 -18.01 6.57
CA LEU A 45 17.10 -18.51 7.05
C LEU A 45 16.10 -18.80 5.92
N THR A 46 16.13 -18.02 4.83
CA THR A 46 15.21 -18.19 3.70
C THR A 46 15.37 -19.55 3.00
N PHE A 47 16.54 -20.18 3.07
CA PHE A 47 16.74 -21.56 2.57
C PHE A 47 15.98 -22.63 3.36
N PHE A 48 15.55 -22.32 4.59
CA PHE A 48 14.83 -23.23 5.47
C PHE A 48 13.32 -22.92 5.56
N VAL A 49 12.83 -21.96 4.78
CA VAL A 49 11.41 -21.55 4.81
C VAL A 49 10.63 -22.23 3.69
N ALA A 50 9.59 -22.96 4.08
CA ALA A 50 8.63 -23.56 3.17
C ALA A 50 7.91 -22.51 2.32
N TYR A 51 7.51 -22.88 1.11
CA TYR A 51 6.70 -22.02 0.25
C TYR A 51 5.39 -22.71 -0.15
N LEU A 52 4.40 -21.89 -0.49
CA LEU A 52 3.13 -22.37 -1.05
C LEU A 52 3.27 -22.46 -2.58
N ASP A 53 2.98 -23.63 -3.13
CA ASP A 53 3.05 -23.86 -4.58
C ASP A 53 1.85 -23.21 -5.28
N GLY A 54 2.10 -22.57 -6.43
CA GLY A 54 1.09 -21.79 -7.14
C GLY A 54 0.04 -22.65 -7.86
N GLN A 55 0.34 -23.92 -8.14
CA GLN A 55 -0.58 -24.84 -8.82
C GLN A 55 -1.33 -25.72 -7.84
N SER A 56 -0.62 -26.38 -6.92
CA SER A 56 -1.23 -27.29 -5.96
C SER A 56 -1.83 -26.60 -4.73
N TYR A 57 -1.45 -25.34 -4.46
CA TYR A 57 -1.75 -24.62 -3.22
C TYR A 57 -1.32 -25.36 -1.94
N LEU A 58 -0.47 -26.37 -2.07
CA LEU A 58 0.10 -27.12 -0.96
C LEU A 58 1.43 -26.49 -0.54
N LEU A 59 1.76 -26.70 0.74
CA LEU A 59 3.01 -26.26 1.32
C LEU A 59 4.11 -27.26 0.93
N VAL A 60 5.17 -26.74 0.30
CA VAL A 60 6.33 -27.53 -0.16
C VAL A 60 7.48 -27.34 0.82
N ASP A 61 7.84 -28.42 1.50
CA ASP A 61 8.89 -28.47 2.54
C ASP A 61 10.20 -29.15 2.07
N ASP A 62 10.34 -29.42 0.77
CA ASP A 62 11.55 -30.06 0.22
C ASP A 62 12.71 -29.05 0.10
N PRO A 63 13.82 -29.21 0.87
CA PRO A 63 14.93 -28.25 0.90
C PRO A 63 15.59 -28.05 -0.47
N LYS A 64 15.62 -29.09 -1.32
CA LYS A 64 16.22 -28.98 -2.66
C LYS A 64 15.41 -28.07 -3.57
N LYS A 65 14.08 -28.21 -3.53
CA LYS A 65 13.17 -27.35 -4.31
C LYS A 65 13.20 -25.91 -3.81
N ILE A 66 13.26 -25.71 -2.49
CA ILE A 66 13.39 -24.39 -1.86
C ILE A 66 14.68 -23.70 -2.33
N ALA A 67 15.82 -24.39 -2.25
CA ALA A 67 17.12 -23.83 -2.65
C ALA A 67 17.17 -23.45 -4.13
N ILE A 68 16.74 -24.35 -5.04
CA ILE A 68 16.73 -24.09 -6.49
C ILE A 68 15.84 -22.89 -6.82
N ARG A 69 14.65 -22.81 -6.21
CA ARG A 69 13.74 -21.68 -6.39
C ARG A 69 14.37 -20.38 -5.91
N TYR A 70 15.01 -20.36 -4.75
CA TYR A 70 15.58 -19.12 -4.20
C TYR A 70 16.81 -18.64 -4.98
N ILE A 71 17.71 -19.57 -5.33
CA ILE A 71 18.92 -19.29 -6.14
C ILE A 71 18.54 -18.70 -7.51
N SER A 72 17.53 -19.26 -8.17
CA SER A 72 17.13 -18.81 -9.51
C SER A 72 16.36 -17.48 -9.53
N THR A 73 15.76 -17.06 -8.41
CA THR A 73 14.85 -15.90 -8.40
C THR A 73 15.43 -14.67 -7.73
N TRP A 74 15.91 -14.79 -6.49
CA TRP A 74 16.15 -13.61 -5.64
C TRP A 74 17.53 -13.55 -5.00
N LEU A 75 18.24 -14.69 -4.89
CA LEU A 75 19.51 -14.77 -4.17
C LEU A 75 20.54 -13.75 -4.67
N ALA A 76 20.75 -13.65 -5.99
CA ALA A 76 21.74 -12.75 -6.56
C ALA A 76 21.52 -11.29 -6.12
N PHE A 77 20.28 -10.81 -6.22
CA PHE A 77 19.95 -9.44 -5.81
C PHE A 77 20.01 -9.24 -4.30
N ASP A 78 19.58 -10.24 -3.51
CA ASP A 78 19.62 -10.15 -2.05
C ASP A 78 21.07 -10.10 -1.54
N VAL A 79 21.97 -10.91 -2.12
CA VAL A 79 23.42 -10.89 -1.82
C VAL A 79 24.05 -9.57 -2.23
N CYS A 80 23.81 -9.09 -3.46
CA CYS A 80 24.32 -7.79 -3.92
C CYS A 80 23.82 -6.64 -3.05
N SER A 81 22.56 -6.69 -2.58
CA SER A 81 22.03 -5.66 -1.68
C SER A 81 22.57 -5.74 -0.25
N THR A 82 23.17 -6.88 0.16
CA THR A 82 23.65 -7.15 1.52
C THR A 82 25.16 -6.98 1.67
N ALA A 83 25.90 -7.06 0.56
CA ALA A 83 27.34 -6.88 0.54
C ALA A 83 27.76 -5.49 1.06
N PRO A 84 28.63 -5.40 2.09
CA PRO A 84 29.08 -4.14 2.65
C PRO A 84 30.21 -3.54 1.80
N PHE A 85 29.87 -3.04 0.60
CA PHE A 85 30.85 -2.51 -0.37
C PHE A 85 31.74 -1.39 0.19
N GLN A 86 31.22 -0.57 1.10
CA GLN A 86 31.97 0.52 1.73
C GLN A 86 33.03 0.00 2.72
N SER A 87 32.69 -1.01 3.54
CA SER A 87 33.63 -1.63 4.48
C SER A 87 34.72 -2.43 3.75
N LEU A 88 34.37 -3.07 2.63
CA LEU A 88 35.33 -3.77 1.79
C LEU A 88 36.36 -2.80 1.19
N ASN A 89 35.94 -1.63 0.70
CA ASN A 89 36.87 -0.64 0.16
C ASN A 89 37.83 -0.06 1.21
N LEU A 90 37.39 0.04 2.47
CA LEU A 90 38.25 0.51 3.56
C LEU A 90 39.34 -0.52 3.92
N MET A 91 39.11 -1.82 3.62
CA MET A 91 40.08 -2.90 3.79
C MET A 91 40.97 -3.13 2.56
N PHE A 92 40.48 -2.83 1.34
CA PHE A 92 41.23 -2.96 0.09
C PHE A 92 41.73 -1.58 -0.36
N THR A 93 42.96 -1.26 0.00
CA THR A 93 43.67 0.02 -0.27
C THR A 93 43.46 0.59 -1.69
N ASP A 94 42.99 1.85 -1.71
CA ASP A 94 43.07 2.96 -2.68
C ASP A 94 43.00 2.71 -4.20
N HIS A 95 42.27 3.61 -4.89
CA HIS A 95 42.16 3.87 -6.36
C HIS A 95 40.76 3.64 -6.99
N GLY A 96 39.75 3.20 -6.23
CA GLY A 96 38.37 3.15 -6.72
C GLY A 96 37.69 4.53 -6.70
N SER A 97 36.86 4.85 -7.70
CA SER A 97 36.06 6.08 -7.69
C SER A 97 35.10 6.08 -6.49
N GLU A 98 35.40 6.93 -5.50
CA GLU A 98 34.63 7.05 -4.26
C GLU A 98 33.11 7.21 -4.52
N LEU A 99 32.76 7.91 -5.61
CA LEU A 99 31.39 8.09 -6.08
C LEU A 99 30.74 6.78 -6.55
N GLY A 100 31.44 5.95 -7.31
CA GLY A 100 30.93 4.69 -7.84
C GLY A 100 30.61 3.68 -6.74
N LEU A 101 31.47 3.61 -5.72
CA LEU A 101 31.26 2.76 -4.55
C LEU A 101 30.12 3.25 -3.67
N ARG A 102 30.00 4.57 -3.47
CA ARG A 102 28.84 5.17 -2.79
C ARG A 102 27.54 4.90 -3.56
N LEU A 103 27.57 4.90 -4.91
CA LEU A 103 26.43 4.52 -5.74
C LEU A 103 26.06 3.03 -5.61
N LEU A 104 27.03 2.11 -5.47
CA LEU A 104 26.74 0.70 -5.20
C LEU A 104 26.02 0.50 -3.85
N ASN A 105 26.21 1.39 -2.88
CA ASN A 105 25.47 1.37 -1.62
C ASN A 105 23.95 1.58 -1.84
N MET A 106 23.54 2.24 -2.93
CA MET A 106 22.13 2.39 -3.31
C MET A 106 21.45 1.05 -3.63
N LEU A 107 22.22 -0.02 -3.90
CA LEU A 107 21.67 -1.37 -4.06
C LEU A 107 20.93 -1.85 -2.80
N ARG A 108 21.20 -1.26 -1.62
CA ARG A 108 20.42 -1.48 -0.39
C ARG A 108 18.93 -1.17 -0.57
N LEU A 109 18.57 -0.26 -1.48
CA LEU A 109 17.17 0.08 -1.78
C LEU A 109 16.39 -1.10 -2.38
N TRP A 110 17.06 -2.11 -2.94
CA TRP A 110 16.43 -3.36 -3.37
C TRP A 110 15.61 -4.02 -2.26
N ARG A 111 16.04 -3.86 -1.00
CA ARG A 111 15.37 -4.42 0.17
C ARG A 111 13.93 -3.89 0.35
N LEU A 112 13.57 -2.74 -0.25
CA LEU A 112 12.21 -2.18 -0.27
C LEU A 112 11.16 -3.12 -0.87
N ARG A 113 11.55 -4.10 -1.70
CA ARG A 113 10.66 -5.16 -2.19
C ARG A 113 9.89 -5.85 -1.05
N ARG A 114 10.52 -6.00 0.13
CA ARG A 114 9.89 -6.60 1.32
C ARG A 114 8.71 -5.76 1.83
N VAL A 115 8.82 -4.43 1.80
CA VAL A 115 7.75 -3.50 2.17
C VAL A 115 6.61 -3.58 1.13
N SER A 116 6.95 -3.64 -0.16
CA SER A 116 5.95 -3.84 -1.22
C SER A 116 5.17 -5.16 -1.06
N SER A 117 5.88 -6.25 -0.74
CA SER A 117 5.25 -7.55 -0.44
C SER A 117 4.35 -7.49 0.80
N LEU A 118 4.74 -6.74 1.84
CA LEU A 118 3.91 -6.52 3.02
C LEU A 118 2.60 -5.84 2.64
N PHE A 119 2.63 -4.74 1.89
CA PHE A 119 1.40 -4.07 1.44
C PHE A 119 0.51 -4.99 0.61
N ALA A 120 1.10 -5.81 -0.27
CA ALA A 120 0.34 -6.79 -1.05
C ALA A 120 -0.33 -7.88 -0.19
N ARG A 121 0.24 -8.21 0.98
CA ARG A 121 -0.36 -9.12 1.96
C ARG A 121 -1.43 -8.42 2.80
N LEU A 122 -1.15 -7.21 3.28
CA LEU A 122 -2.09 -6.41 4.09
C LEU A 122 -3.36 -6.06 3.30
N GLU A 123 -3.23 -5.77 1.99
CA GLU A 123 -4.39 -5.52 1.12
C GLU A 123 -5.33 -6.74 0.98
N LYS A 124 -4.81 -7.96 1.21
CA LYS A 124 -5.58 -9.22 1.15
C LYS A 124 -6.07 -9.71 2.51
N ASP A 125 -5.54 -9.17 3.61
CA ASP A 125 -5.90 -9.58 4.96
C ASP A 125 -7.22 -8.90 5.36
N ILE A 126 -8.26 -9.71 5.56
CA ILE A 126 -9.61 -9.27 5.94
C ILE A 126 -9.68 -8.51 7.26
N ARG A 127 -8.65 -8.62 8.11
CA ARG A 127 -8.59 -7.92 9.41
C ARG A 127 -8.21 -6.45 9.27
N PHE A 128 -7.63 -6.07 8.13
CA PHE A 128 -7.20 -4.69 7.87
C PHE A 128 -8.17 -3.98 6.95
N ASN A 129 -8.39 -2.69 7.22
CA ASN A 129 -9.22 -1.87 6.34
C ASN A 129 -8.46 -1.56 5.04
N TYR A 130 -9.05 -1.98 3.92
CA TYR A 130 -8.51 -1.78 2.59
C TYR A 130 -8.26 -0.29 2.26
N PHE A 131 -9.17 0.60 2.66
CA PHE A 131 -9.03 2.04 2.40
C PHE A 131 -7.78 2.62 3.06
N TRP A 132 -7.62 2.38 4.36
CA TRP A 132 -6.46 2.88 5.12
C TRP A 132 -5.14 2.29 4.63
N THR A 133 -5.11 0.99 4.34
CA THR A 133 -3.91 0.31 3.82
C THR A 133 -3.43 0.95 2.52
N ARG A 134 -4.36 1.23 1.58
CA ARG A 134 -4.02 1.87 0.30
C ARG A 134 -3.58 3.32 0.50
N CYS A 135 -4.25 4.10 1.34
CA CYS A 135 -3.83 5.47 1.67
C CYS A 135 -2.43 5.52 2.29
N THR A 136 -2.14 4.65 3.26
CA THR A 136 -0.80 4.56 3.87
C THR A 136 0.27 4.25 2.82
N LYS A 137 0.02 3.30 1.92
CA LYS A 137 0.93 2.96 0.82
C LYS A 137 1.24 4.16 -0.07
N LEU A 138 0.21 4.93 -0.47
CA LEU A 138 0.40 6.11 -1.32
C LEU A 138 1.21 7.19 -0.60
N ILE A 139 0.89 7.48 0.67
CA ILE A 139 1.61 8.45 1.49
C ILE A 139 3.08 8.05 1.64
N SER A 140 3.36 6.76 1.93
CA SER A 140 4.73 6.26 2.06
C SER A 140 5.54 6.42 0.77
N VAL A 141 4.94 6.13 -0.40
CA VAL A 141 5.60 6.31 -1.70
C VAL A 141 5.90 7.79 -1.96
N THR A 142 4.94 8.68 -1.71
CA THR A 142 5.14 10.13 -1.89
C THR A 142 6.21 10.68 -0.97
N MET A 143 6.19 10.31 0.32
CA MET A 143 7.19 10.75 1.30
C MET A 143 8.59 10.28 0.91
N PHE A 144 8.73 9.04 0.45
CA PHE A 144 10.00 8.50 0.00
C PHE A 144 10.52 9.19 -1.28
N ALA A 145 9.63 9.54 -2.21
CA ALA A 145 10.00 10.28 -3.42
C ALA A 145 10.53 11.68 -3.09
N VAL A 146 9.84 12.42 -2.21
CA VAL A 146 10.29 13.75 -1.73
C VAL A 146 11.64 13.64 -1.01
N HIS A 147 11.80 12.64 -0.13
CA HIS A 147 13.06 12.44 0.57
C HIS A 147 14.23 12.17 -0.38
N CYS A 148 14.06 11.23 -1.33
CA CYS A 148 15.10 10.89 -2.29
C CYS A 148 15.47 12.08 -3.19
N ALA A 149 14.47 12.77 -3.74
CA ALA A 149 14.70 13.89 -4.65
C ALA A 149 15.38 15.07 -3.95
N GLY A 150 14.96 15.40 -2.72
CA GLY A 150 15.63 16.41 -1.90
C GLY A 150 17.10 16.06 -1.62
N CYS A 151 17.40 14.81 -1.24
CA CYS A 151 18.77 14.36 -1.01
C CYS A 151 19.62 14.42 -2.30
N PHE A 152 19.10 13.93 -3.43
CA PHE A 152 19.84 13.98 -4.69
C PHE A 152 20.08 15.41 -5.17
N ASN A 153 19.11 16.32 -5.00
CA ASN A 153 19.31 17.71 -5.38
C ASN A 153 20.37 18.42 -4.52
N TYR A 154 20.36 18.16 -3.21
CA TYR A 154 21.41 18.65 -2.32
C TYR A 154 22.79 18.13 -2.73
N LEU A 155 22.89 16.83 -3.06
CA LEU A 155 24.15 16.25 -3.52
C LEU A 155 24.67 16.90 -4.81
N ILE A 156 23.79 17.19 -5.77
CA ILE A 156 24.17 17.87 -7.01
C ILE A 156 24.75 19.26 -6.71
N ALA A 157 24.11 20.01 -5.80
CA ALA A 157 24.58 21.33 -5.39
C ALA A 157 25.91 21.27 -4.62
N ASP A 158 26.05 20.34 -3.67
CA ASP A 158 27.27 20.23 -2.87
C ASP A 158 28.51 19.85 -3.70
N ARG A 159 28.31 19.00 -4.73
CA ARG A 159 29.36 18.54 -5.66
C ARG A 159 29.65 19.52 -6.81
N TYR A 160 28.89 20.60 -6.94
CA TYR A 160 29.14 21.59 -7.99
C TYR A 160 30.36 22.46 -7.64
N PRO A 161 31.27 22.75 -8.59
CA PRO A 161 32.50 23.48 -8.29
C PRO A 161 32.29 24.90 -7.74
N ASP A 162 31.27 25.61 -8.24
CA ASP A 162 30.95 26.99 -7.84
C ASP A 162 29.72 27.00 -6.91
N PRO A 163 29.88 27.13 -5.58
CA PRO A 163 28.76 27.01 -4.65
C PRO A 163 27.67 28.07 -4.87
N SER A 164 28.04 29.27 -5.32
CA SER A 164 27.11 30.38 -5.56
C SER A 164 26.20 30.16 -6.78
N ARG A 165 26.56 29.27 -7.71
CA ARG A 165 25.77 28.94 -8.92
C ARG A 165 24.98 27.66 -8.74
N THR A 166 24.32 27.54 -7.60
CA THR A 166 23.47 26.39 -7.24
C THR A 166 22.15 26.89 -6.68
N TRP A 167 21.11 26.07 -6.75
CA TRP A 167 19.77 26.41 -6.27
C TRP A 167 19.71 26.89 -4.82
N ILE A 168 20.59 26.36 -3.95
CA ILE A 168 20.67 26.75 -2.53
C ILE A 168 21.69 27.85 -2.30
N GLY A 169 22.83 27.82 -2.99
CA GLY A 169 23.93 28.75 -2.77
C GLY A 169 23.69 30.15 -3.33
N ALA A 170 22.78 30.30 -4.30
CA ALA A 170 22.34 31.60 -4.79
C ALA A 170 21.59 32.41 -3.70
N VAL A 171 20.85 31.71 -2.82
CA VAL A 171 20.11 32.31 -1.70
C VAL A 171 20.93 32.33 -0.42
N TYR A 172 21.67 31.25 -0.16
CA TYR A 172 22.48 31.04 1.04
C TYR A 172 23.95 30.79 0.66
N PRO A 173 24.78 31.84 0.49
CA PRO A 173 26.16 31.71 0.00
C PRO A 173 27.03 30.75 0.84
N ASN A 174 26.79 30.67 2.15
CA ASN A 174 27.56 29.84 3.09
C ASN A 174 26.80 28.57 3.54
N PHE A 175 25.87 28.05 2.73
CA PHE A 175 24.98 26.92 3.12
C PHE A 175 25.71 25.69 3.68
N LYS A 176 26.96 25.42 3.26
CA LYS A 176 27.76 24.28 3.75
C LYS A 176 28.09 24.37 5.26
N GLN A 177 28.16 25.59 5.80
CA GLN A 177 28.44 25.85 7.22
C GLN A 177 27.19 25.75 8.11
N HIS A 178 26.00 25.73 7.52
CA HIS A 178 24.76 25.60 8.28
C HIS A 178 24.60 24.20 8.89
N SER A 179 23.73 24.10 9.89
CA SER A 179 23.41 22.83 10.51
C SER A 179 22.89 21.82 9.47
N LEU A 180 23.07 20.52 9.74
CA LEU A 180 22.50 19.47 8.89
C LEU A 180 20.98 19.56 8.82
N TRP A 181 20.34 19.99 9.91
CA TRP A 181 18.90 20.17 9.98
C TRP A 181 18.41 21.22 8.99
N ASP A 182 19.04 22.41 8.97
CA ASP A 182 18.64 23.50 8.07
C ASP A 182 18.77 23.08 6.61
N ARG A 183 19.93 22.50 6.25
CA ARG A 183 20.19 22.02 4.88
C ARG A 183 19.19 20.94 4.45
N TYR A 184 18.88 20.00 5.34
CA TYR A 184 17.92 18.93 5.07
C TYR A 184 16.50 19.49 4.91
N VAL A 185 16.04 20.34 5.83
CA VAL A 185 14.71 20.95 5.78
C VAL A 185 14.54 21.79 4.52
N THR A 186 15.53 22.61 4.16
CA THR A 186 15.50 23.40 2.91
C THR A 186 15.43 22.50 1.66
N SER A 187 16.13 21.38 1.65
CA SER A 187 16.11 20.41 0.54
C SER A 187 14.76 19.70 0.41
N ILE A 188 14.14 19.33 1.54
CA ILE A 188 12.80 18.75 1.56
C ILE A 188 11.74 19.79 1.15
N TYR A 189 11.88 21.03 1.60
CA TYR A 189 11.01 22.14 1.22
C TYR A 189 11.04 22.40 -0.30
N TRP A 190 12.22 22.43 -0.92
CA TRP A 190 12.35 22.51 -2.37
C TRP A 190 11.68 21.30 -3.07
N SER A 191 11.93 20.09 -2.55
CA SER A 191 11.42 18.86 -3.17
C SER A 191 9.89 18.75 -3.11
N ILE A 192 9.27 19.15 -1.98
CA ILE A 192 7.83 19.09 -1.81
C ILE A 192 7.11 20.18 -2.60
N THR A 193 7.62 21.42 -2.61
CA THR A 193 7.03 22.54 -3.38
C THR A 193 7.05 22.28 -4.88
N THR A 194 8.08 21.58 -5.37
CA THR A 194 8.18 21.14 -6.77
C THR A 194 7.26 19.94 -7.04
N LEU A 195 7.18 18.97 -6.12
CA LEU A 195 6.28 17.80 -6.25
C LEU A 195 4.81 18.22 -6.33
N THR A 196 4.39 19.12 -5.42
CA THR A 196 3.00 19.62 -5.36
C THR A 196 2.69 20.67 -6.42
N THR A 197 3.63 20.91 -7.35
CA THR A 197 3.48 21.88 -8.45
C THR A 197 3.16 23.30 -7.98
N THR A 198 3.58 23.67 -6.77
CA THR A 198 3.36 25.01 -6.21
C THR A 198 4.36 26.01 -6.79
N GLY A 199 5.65 25.65 -6.77
CA GLY A 199 6.71 26.37 -7.48
C GLY A 199 6.80 27.87 -7.16
N TYR A 200 7.09 28.24 -5.91
CA TYR A 200 7.23 29.65 -5.51
C TYR A 200 8.33 30.41 -6.27
N GLY A 201 9.37 29.71 -6.73
CA GLY A 201 10.49 30.28 -7.49
C GLY A 201 11.63 30.82 -6.64
N ASP A 202 11.50 30.75 -5.31
CA ASP A 202 12.54 31.08 -4.33
C ASP A 202 13.78 30.18 -4.44
N LEU A 203 13.57 28.90 -4.78
CA LEU A 203 14.63 27.90 -4.98
C LEU A 203 14.51 27.30 -6.37
N HIS A 204 15.36 27.73 -7.30
CA HIS A 204 15.35 27.30 -8.70
C HIS A 204 16.75 26.92 -9.19
N ALA A 205 16.83 26.14 -10.26
CA ALA A 205 18.10 25.67 -10.81
C ALA A 205 18.88 26.82 -11.46
N GLU A 206 20.16 26.94 -11.10
CA GLU A 206 21.06 28.00 -11.60
C GLU A 206 22.13 27.47 -12.56
N ASN A 207 22.31 26.15 -12.58
CA ASN A 207 23.27 25.48 -13.44
C ASN A 207 22.61 24.43 -14.35
N PRO A 208 23.22 24.12 -15.52
CA PRO A 208 22.63 23.17 -16.46
C PRO A 208 22.45 21.74 -15.92
N ARG A 209 23.24 21.35 -14.91
CA ARG A 209 23.15 20.01 -14.29
C ARG A 209 21.90 19.87 -13.44
N GLU A 210 21.61 20.88 -12.62
CA GLU A 210 20.36 21.01 -11.85
C GLU A 210 19.16 21.13 -12.79
N MET A 211 19.26 21.96 -13.84
CA MET A 211 18.18 22.10 -14.83
C MET A 211 17.80 20.74 -15.44
N LEU A 212 18.79 19.93 -15.83
CA LEU A 212 18.55 18.59 -16.36
C LEU A 212 17.86 17.68 -15.33
N PHE A 213 18.31 17.70 -14.08
CA PHE A 213 17.67 16.94 -13.00
C PHE A 213 16.22 17.38 -12.77
N TYR A 214 15.95 18.68 -12.81
CA TYR A 214 14.61 19.24 -12.59
C TYR A 214 13.65 18.81 -13.70
N ILE A 215 14.11 18.76 -14.95
CA ILE A 215 13.31 18.25 -16.08
C ILE A 215 12.85 16.82 -15.81
N PHE A 216 13.78 15.92 -15.46
CA PHE A 216 13.43 14.53 -15.15
C PHE A 216 12.51 14.41 -13.93
N TYR A 217 12.79 15.16 -12.88
CA TYR A 217 11.97 15.16 -11.67
C TYR A 217 10.55 15.70 -11.94
N MET A 218 10.39 16.74 -12.75
CA MET A 218 9.07 17.26 -13.14
C MET A 218 8.27 16.26 -13.97
N PHE A 219 8.88 15.54 -14.91
CA PHE A 219 8.21 14.45 -15.63
C PHE A 219 7.76 13.33 -14.68
N PHE A 220 8.62 12.96 -13.73
CA PHE A 220 8.28 11.98 -12.69
C PHE A 220 7.10 12.48 -11.82
N ASN A 221 7.09 13.75 -11.41
CA ASN A 221 6.04 14.34 -10.59
C ASN A 221 4.69 14.37 -11.31
N LEU A 222 4.67 14.63 -12.62
CA LEU A 222 3.46 14.56 -13.43
C LEU A 222 2.84 13.15 -13.38
N GLY A 223 3.67 12.12 -13.59
CA GLY A 223 3.24 10.72 -13.52
C GLY A 223 2.77 10.32 -12.11
N LEU A 224 3.52 10.70 -11.08
CA LEU A 224 3.17 10.38 -9.68
C LEU A 224 1.86 11.07 -9.26
N THR A 225 1.65 12.34 -9.60
CA THR A 225 0.42 13.06 -9.29
C THR A 225 -0.79 12.44 -10.00
N ALA A 226 -0.66 12.08 -11.27
CA ALA A 226 -1.71 11.37 -12.00
C ALA A 226 -2.05 10.01 -11.35
N TYR A 227 -1.03 9.26 -10.93
CA TYR A 227 -1.19 8.01 -10.20
C TYR A 227 -1.91 8.20 -8.86
N LEU A 228 -1.54 9.21 -8.07
CA LEU A 228 -2.18 9.53 -6.79
C LEU A 228 -3.67 9.88 -6.98
N ILE A 229 -3.98 10.77 -7.92
CA ILE A 229 -5.36 11.18 -8.23
C ILE A 229 -6.19 9.97 -8.69
N GLY A 230 -5.66 9.13 -9.58
CA GLY A 230 -6.36 7.94 -10.06
C GLY A 230 -6.67 6.95 -8.94
N ASN A 231 -5.72 6.72 -8.02
CA ASN A 231 -5.95 5.84 -6.87
C ASN A 231 -6.97 6.41 -5.89
N MET A 232 -6.88 7.70 -5.57
CA MET A 232 -7.83 8.37 -4.68
C MET A 232 -9.24 8.38 -5.28
N THR A 233 -9.36 8.60 -6.59
CA THR A 233 -10.64 8.53 -7.30
C THR A 233 -11.27 7.15 -7.18
N ASN A 234 -10.51 6.08 -7.41
CA ASN A 234 -11.00 4.70 -7.25
C ASN A 234 -11.47 4.41 -5.82
N LEU A 235 -10.74 4.90 -4.81
CA LEU A 235 -11.13 4.75 -3.41
C LEU A 235 -12.44 5.50 -3.10
N VAL A 236 -12.59 6.73 -3.57
CA VAL A 236 -13.81 7.54 -3.37
C VAL A 236 -15.02 6.92 -4.06
N VAL A 237 -14.85 6.43 -5.30
CA VAL A 237 -15.91 5.72 -6.03
C VAL A 237 -16.36 4.47 -5.28
N HIS A 238 -15.41 3.67 -4.78
CA HIS A 238 -15.74 2.49 -3.99
C HIS A 238 -16.47 2.86 -2.68
N TRP A 239 -15.99 3.87 -1.97
CA TRP A 239 -16.57 4.33 -0.70
C TRP A 239 -18.00 4.84 -0.85
N THR A 240 -18.29 5.58 -1.93
CA THR A 240 -19.61 6.17 -2.20
C THR A 240 -20.59 5.24 -2.93
N SER A 241 -20.13 4.08 -3.42
CA SER A 241 -20.90 3.14 -4.27
C SER A 241 -22.26 2.76 -3.68
N ARG A 242 -22.34 2.47 -2.37
CA ARG A 242 -23.58 2.07 -1.69
C ARG A 242 -24.66 3.14 -1.79
N THR A 243 -24.32 4.37 -1.43
CA THR A 243 -25.25 5.50 -1.43
C THR A 243 -25.62 5.90 -2.85
N ARG A 244 -24.67 5.79 -3.79
CA ARG A 244 -24.90 6.05 -5.21
C ARG A 244 -25.94 5.08 -5.80
N ASN A 245 -25.75 3.77 -5.63
CA ASN A 245 -26.68 2.75 -6.14
C ASN A 245 -28.10 2.91 -5.58
N PHE A 246 -28.22 3.28 -4.29
CA PHE A 246 -29.50 3.59 -3.68
C PHE A 246 -30.19 4.79 -4.35
N ARG A 247 -29.47 5.90 -4.51
CA ARG A 247 -30.01 7.10 -5.18
C ARG A 247 -30.40 6.83 -6.63
N ASP A 248 -29.63 6.02 -7.35
CA ASP A 248 -29.96 5.64 -8.72
C ASP A 248 -31.22 4.76 -8.78
N THR A 249 -31.40 3.83 -7.82
CA THR A 249 -32.62 3.01 -7.70
C THR A 249 -33.85 3.88 -7.39
N VAL A 250 -33.73 4.83 -6.46
CA VAL A 250 -34.80 5.78 -6.12
C VAL A 250 -35.17 6.64 -7.32
N ARG A 251 -34.17 7.13 -8.07
CA ARG A 251 -34.40 7.93 -9.29
C ARG A 251 -35.16 7.13 -10.34
N ALA A 252 -34.70 5.92 -10.68
CA ALA A 252 -35.36 5.07 -11.66
C ALA A 252 -36.81 4.72 -11.28
N ALA A 253 -37.05 4.43 -10.00
CA ALA A 253 -38.40 4.18 -9.50
C ALA A 253 -39.28 5.44 -9.59
N SER A 254 -38.74 6.62 -9.25
CA SER A 254 -39.48 7.89 -9.38
C SER A 254 -39.82 8.20 -10.83
N GLU A 255 -38.89 8.00 -11.76
CA GLU A 255 -39.14 8.19 -13.20
C GLU A 255 -40.23 7.25 -13.72
N PHE A 256 -40.22 5.99 -13.28
CA PHE A 256 -41.26 5.02 -13.63
C PHE A 256 -42.65 5.42 -13.11
N VAL A 257 -42.73 5.90 -11.87
CA VAL A 257 -43.98 6.39 -11.25
C VAL A 257 -44.54 7.58 -12.04
N THR A 258 -43.70 8.59 -12.30
CA THR A 258 -44.11 9.81 -12.99
C THR A 258 -44.52 9.53 -14.43
N ARG A 259 -43.77 8.70 -15.16
CA ARG A 259 -44.05 8.35 -16.55
C ARG A 259 -45.40 7.65 -16.72
N ASN A 260 -45.77 6.80 -15.76
CA ASN A 260 -47.01 6.03 -15.81
C ASN A 260 -48.16 6.69 -15.03
N GLN A 261 -47.97 7.92 -14.51
CA GLN A 261 -48.98 8.68 -13.77
C GLN A 261 -49.64 7.87 -12.64
N LEU A 262 -48.83 7.14 -11.86
CA LEU A 262 -49.36 6.33 -10.77
C LEU A 262 -49.93 7.21 -9.65
N SER A 263 -50.91 6.67 -8.92
CA SER A 263 -51.52 7.39 -7.79
C SER A 263 -50.48 7.71 -6.69
N PRO A 264 -50.64 8.83 -5.96
CA PRO A 264 -49.73 9.24 -4.88
C PRO A 264 -49.52 8.14 -3.82
N ARG A 265 -50.57 7.36 -3.53
CA ARG A 265 -50.50 6.26 -2.56
C ARG A 265 -49.54 5.15 -3.00
N ILE A 266 -49.56 4.77 -4.28
CA ILE A 266 -48.66 3.74 -4.82
C ILE A 266 -47.22 4.27 -4.87
N GLN A 267 -47.05 5.55 -5.22
CA GLN A 267 -45.75 6.21 -5.19
C GLN A 267 -45.11 6.13 -3.79
N ASP A 268 -45.85 6.50 -2.74
CA ASP A 268 -45.36 6.46 -1.37
C ASP A 268 -45.03 5.03 -0.93
N GLN A 269 -45.83 4.04 -1.33
CA GLN A 269 -45.55 2.62 -1.04
C GLN A 269 -44.24 2.16 -1.71
N ILE A 270 -44.01 2.51 -2.98
CA ILE A 270 -42.78 2.13 -3.69
C ILE A 270 -41.56 2.81 -3.02
N MET A 271 -41.64 4.11 -2.74
CA MET A 271 -40.52 4.86 -2.15
C MET A 271 -40.19 4.39 -0.72
N SER A 272 -41.22 4.18 0.10
CA SER A 272 -41.03 3.67 1.47
C SER A 272 -40.43 2.26 1.47
N HIS A 273 -40.87 1.37 0.57
CA HIS A 273 -40.30 0.03 0.43
C HIS A 273 -38.82 0.08 0.01
N ILE A 274 -38.44 0.91 -0.97
CA ILE A 274 -37.04 1.06 -1.39
C ILE A 274 -36.17 1.62 -0.23
N CYS A 275 -36.69 2.61 0.51
CA CYS A 275 -36.00 3.19 1.66
C CYS A 275 -35.79 2.17 2.79
N LEU A 276 -36.83 1.38 3.10
CA LEU A 276 -36.76 0.33 4.12
C LEU A 276 -35.77 -0.75 3.70
N ARG A 277 -35.82 -1.22 2.45
CA ARG A 277 -34.89 -2.21 1.91
C ARG A 277 -33.42 -1.74 1.96
N PHE A 278 -33.17 -0.46 1.78
CA PHE A 278 -31.82 0.11 1.92
C PHE A 278 -31.36 0.13 3.37
N LYS A 279 -32.24 0.50 4.30
CA LYS A 279 -31.95 0.46 5.75
C LYS A 279 -31.70 -0.95 6.26
N THR A 280 -32.41 -1.95 5.73
CA THR A 280 -32.30 -3.36 6.13
C THR A 280 -31.24 -4.15 5.35
N GLU A 281 -30.42 -3.50 4.52
CA GLU A 281 -29.30 -4.11 3.75
C GLU A 281 -29.68 -5.28 2.81
N GLY A 282 -30.97 -5.47 2.49
CA GLY A 282 -31.49 -6.71 1.90
C GLY A 282 -30.93 -7.11 0.52
N LEU A 283 -30.41 -6.17 -0.28
CA LEU A 283 -29.79 -6.47 -1.58
C LEU A 283 -28.46 -7.23 -1.44
N LYS A 284 -27.56 -6.76 -0.55
CA LYS A 284 -26.26 -7.41 -0.35
C LYS A 284 -26.41 -8.74 0.37
N GLN A 285 -27.39 -8.85 1.26
CA GLN A 285 -27.63 -10.08 2.00
C GLN A 285 -28.01 -11.23 1.07
N GLN A 286 -28.85 -10.99 0.05
CA GLN A 286 -29.24 -12.03 -0.93
C GLN A 286 -28.06 -12.50 -1.78
N GLU A 287 -27.28 -11.57 -2.34
CA GLU A 287 -26.12 -11.91 -3.17
C GLU A 287 -25.05 -12.67 -2.36
N THR A 288 -24.80 -12.22 -1.12
CA THR A 288 -23.85 -12.86 -0.19
C THR A 288 -24.33 -14.26 0.22
N LEU A 289 -25.61 -14.43 0.53
CA LEU A 289 -26.14 -15.75 0.87
C LEU A 289 -26.12 -16.70 -0.31
N ASN A 290 -26.33 -16.22 -1.54
CA ASN A 290 -26.29 -17.04 -2.74
C ASN A 290 -24.88 -17.49 -3.14
N SER A 291 -23.82 -16.79 -2.73
CA SER A 291 -22.44 -17.21 -2.96
C SER A 291 -21.95 -18.29 -1.97
N LEU A 292 -22.69 -18.50 -0.88
CA LEU A 292 -22.36 -19.53 0.12
C LEU A 292 -22.82 -20.93 -0.33
N PRO A 293 -22.04 -21.99 -0.05
CA PRO A 293 -22.48 -23.37 -0.22
C PRO A 293 -23.81 -23.67 0.49
N LYS A 294 -24.62 -24.55 -0.11
CA LYS A 294 -25.95 -24.92 0.41
C LYS A 294 -25.91 -25.38 1.87
N ALA A 295 -24.87 -26.11 2.27
CA ALA A 295 -24.69 -26.58 3.65
C ALA A 295 -24.57 -25.41 4.65
N ILE A 296 -23.76 -24.39 4.33
CA ILE A 296 -23.57 -23.21 5.19
C ILE A 296 -24.86 -22.40 5.28
N ARG A 297 -25.53 -22.16 4.14
CA ARG A 297 -26.84 -21.49 4.11
C ARG A 297 -27.88 -22.19 4.97
N SER A 298 -27.91 -23.52 4.89
CA SER A 298 -28.84 -24.36 5.67
C SER A 298 -28.59 -24.22 7.17
N SER A 299 -27.33 -24.23 7.59
CA SER A 299 -26.95 -24.02 8.98
C SER A 299 -27.32 -22.62 9.49
N ILE A 300 -27.12 -21.57 8.68
CA ILE A 300 -27.54 -20.19 8.99
C ILE A 300 -29.06 -20.12 9.18
N ALA A 301 -29.83 -20.67 8.24
CA ALA A 301 -31.28 -20.64 8.29
C ALA A 301 -31.85 -21.40 9.50
N GLN A 302 -31.25 -22.55 9.85
CA GLN A 302 -31.61 -23.29 11.05
C GLN A 302 -31.39 -22.46 12.31
N HIS A 303 -30.22 -21.84 12.44
CA HIS A 303 -29.93 -21.02 13.61
C HIS A 303 -30.90 -19.84 13.76
N LEU A 304 -31.28 -19.20 12.65
CA LEU A 304 -32.17 -18.04 12.66
C LEU A 304 -33.65 -18.40 12.85
N PHE A 305 -34.15 -19.47 12.21
CA PHE A 305 -35.59 -19.70 12.07
C PHE A 305 -36.12 -20.91 12.86
N LEU A 306 -35.29 -21.87 13.27
CA LEU A 306 -35.76 -23.10 13.92
C LEU A 306 -36.54 -22.81 15.22
N HIS A 307 -35.97 -21.95 16.08
CA HIS A 307 -36.61 -21.56 17.35
C HIS A 307 -37.92 -20.77 17.13
N ILE A 308 -38.03 -20.02 16.04
CA ILE A 308 -39.25 -19.28 15.69
C ILE A 308 -40.34 -20.26 15.25
N LEU A 309 -39.99 -21.24 14.43
CA LEU A 309 -40.93 -22.25 13.93
C LEU A 309 -41.43 -23.17 15.04
N GLN A 310 -40.56 -23.61 15.96
CA GLN A 310 -40.96 -24.44 17.11
C GLN A 310 -41.98 -23.75 18.03
N LYS A 311 -41.97 -22.41 18.09
CA LYS A 311 -42.89 -21.61 18.90
C LYS A 311 -44.19 -21.23 18.18
N ALA A 312 -44.28 -21.47 16.87
CA ALA A 312 -45.45 -21.13 16.11
C ALA A 312 -46.57 -22.15 16.36
N TYR A 313 -47.77 -21.63 16.62
CA TYR A 313 -48.97 -22.43 16.91
C TYR A 313 -49.23 -23.56 15.90
N LEU A 314 -48.94 -23.32 14.61
CA LEU A 314 -49.17 -24.27 13.53
C LEU A 314 -48.26 -25.52 13.61
N PHE A 315 -47.08 -25.40 14.22
CA PHE A 315 -46.07 -26.47 14.24
C PHE A 315 -45.96 -27.17 15.60
N GLN A 316 -46.93 -26.93 16.50
CA GLN A 316 -46.95 -27.53 17.82
C GLN A 316 -47.24 -29.04 17.72
N GLY A 317 -46.31 -29.87 18.17
CA GLY A 317 -46.41 -31.34 18.12
C GLY A 317 -45.86 -31.99 16.83
N VAL A 318 -45.25 -31.22 15.94
CA VAL A 318 -44.56 -31.73 14.74
C VAL A 318 -43.16 -32.21 15.10
N SER A 319 -42.65 -33.24 14.41
CA SER A 319 -41.29 -33.76 14.65
C SER A 319 -40.21 -32.73 14.29
N ASP A 320 -39.14 -32.69 15.09
CA ASP A 320 -38.00 -31.80 14.83
C ASP A 320 -37.33 -32.08 13.48
N ASP A 321 -37.33 -33.35 13.03
CA ASP A 321 -36.80 -33.73 11.71
C ASP A 321 -37.57 -33.09 10.54
N PHE A 322 -38.91 -32.97 10.67
CA PHE A 322 -39.72 -32.30 9.67
C PHE A 322 -39.44 -30.80 9.65
N LEU A 323 -39.33 -30.17 10.83
CA LEU A 323 -38.97 -28.75 10.95
C LEU A 323 -37.57 -28.47 10.37
N PHE A 324 -36.63 -29.37 10.60
CA PHE A 324 -35.27 -29.27 10.06
C PHE A 324 -35.26 -29.32 8.53
N GLN A 325 -35.98 -30.29 7.93
CA GLN A 325 -36.13 -30.41 6.48
C GLN A 325 -36.87 -29.21 5.87
N LEU A 326 -37.90 -28.70 6.55
CA LEU A 326 -38.66 -27.53 6.12
C LEU A 326 -37.76 -26.28 6.00
N VAL A 327 -36.91 -26.05 7.00
CA VAL A 327 -35.96 -24.91 7.00
C VAL A 327 -34.92 -25.08 5.90
N ILE A 328 -34.39 -26.29 5.69
CA ILE A 328 -33.39 -26.57 4.65
C ILE A 328 -33.96 -26.31 3.25
N ASN A 329 -35.15 -26.84 2.96
CA ASN A 329 -35.75 -26.75 1.62
C ASN A 329 -36.29 -25.36 1.30
N ASN A 330 -36.77 -24.62 2.31
CA ASN A 330 -37.24 -23.25 2.12
C ASN A 330 -36.18 -22.18 2.44
N THR A 331 -34.88 -22.53 2.53
CA THR A 331 -33.79 -21.56 2.75
C THR A 331 -33.73 -20.44 1.72
N SER A 332 -34.24 -20.64 0.51
CA SER A 332 -34.52 -19.54 -0.42
C SER A 332 -35.66 -18.68 0.16
N HIS A 333 -36.88 -19.19 0.24
CA HIS A 333 -38.11 -18.44 0.56
C HIS A 333 -38.25 -17.88 2.00
N VAL A 334 -37.73 -18.53 3.04
CA VAL A 334 -37.87 -18.09 4.44
C VAL A 334 -37.03 -16.86 4.74
N ILE A 335 -35.87 -16.72 4.08
CA ILE A 335 -35.06 -15.49 4.14
C ILE A 335 -35.78 -14.33 3.42
N TYR A 336 -36.56 -14.62 2.36
CA TYR A 336 -37.35 -13.61 1.64
C TYR A 336 -38.58 -13.11 2.41
N LEU A 337 -39.07 -13.84 3.41
CA LEU A 337 -40.28 -13.49 4.18
C LEU A 337 -39.99 -12.74 5.49
N SER A 338 -38.72 -12.64 5.88
CA SER A 338 -38.27 -12.05 7.16
C SER A 338 -37.62 -10.67 7.00
N ILE A 339 -37.61 -10.14 5.77
CA ILE A 339 -37.21 -8.78 5.38
C ILE A 339 -38.47 -8.12 4.82
#